data_AF-A0A7U7GF27-F1
#
_entry.id   AF-A0A7U7GF27-F1
#
_cell.length_a   1.000
_cell.length_b   1.000
_cell.length_c   1.000
_cell.angle_alpha   90.00
_cell.angle_beta   90.00
_cell.angle_gamma   90.00
#
_symmetry.space_group_name_H-M   'P 1'
#
loop_
_entity.id
_entity.type
_entity.pdbx_description
1 polymer ?
#
loop_
_entity_poly.entity_id
_entity_poly.type
_entity_poly.pdbx_seq_one_letter_code
_entity_poly.pdbx_strand_id
1 'polypeptide(L)'
;MDITVNGVEISDAAIHTEMQHHPAPSPEIANYSARLALVAKELLLQEAARLGITGADEDARIAALFDREITAPELPDEASCQRFFQTHRQQFRSGDQYEVSHILCAAPPDDIEARAEARR
;
A
#
# COMPACT_ATOMS: atom_id res chain seq x y z
N MET A 1 -24.25 0.32 -9.00
CA MET A 1 -25.23 0.42 -7.91
C MET A 1 -24.66 1.31 -6.82
N ASP A 2 -25.36 2.40 -6.59
CA ASP A 2 -25.16 3.38 -5.54
C ASP A 2 -25.22 2.78 -4.12
N ILE A 3 -24.62 3.48 -3.17
CA ILE A 3 -24.59 3.15 -1.75
C ILE A 3 -24.94 4.38 -0.92
N THR A 4 -25.57 4.19 0.23
CA THR A 4 -25.95 5.30 1.13
C THR A 4 -25.33 5.09 2.50
N VAL A 5 -24.67 6.11 3.04
CA VAL A 5 -24.04 6.11 4.37
C VAL A 5 -24.68 7.20 5.22
N ASN A 6 -25.49 6.81 6.21
CA ASN A 6 -26.21 7.73 7.10
C ASN A 6 -26.99 8.85 6.36
N GLY A 7 -27.56 8.53 5.19
CA GLY A 7 -28.32 9.46 4.36
C GLY A 7 -27.50 10.22 3.29
N VAL A 8 -26.18 10.04 3.25
CA VAL A 8 -25.31 10.56 2.19
C VAL A 8 -25.17 9.53 1.08
N GLU A 9 -25.48 9.93 -0.16
CA GLU A 9 -25.39 9.07 -1.34
C GLU A 9 -23.97 9.06 -1.92
N ILE A 10 -23.44 7.86 -2.13
CA ILE A 10 -22.21 7.59 -2.87
C ILE A 10 -22.62 6.97 -4.21
N SER A 11 -22.53 7.77 -5.27
CA SER A 11 -22.99 7.38 -6.59
C SER A 11 -22.16 6.26 -7.22
N ASP A 12 -22.76 5.55 -8.17
CA ASP A 12 -22.07 4.51 -8.95
C ASP A 12 -20.87 5.05 -9.75
N ALA A 13 -20.98 6.30 -10.22
CA ALA A 13 -19.88 6.98 -10.91
C ALA A 13 -18.70 7.26 -9.99
N ALA A 14 -18.95 7.61 -8.72
CA ALA A 14 -17.89 7.78 -7.73
C ALA A 14 -17.17 6.44 -7.45
N ILE A 15 -17.94 5.35 -7.31
CA ILE A 15 -17.38 4.00 -7.13
C ILE A 15 -16.52 3.61 -8.33
N HIS A 16 -16.99 3.84 -9.56
CA HIS A 16 -16.24 3.50 -10.76
C HIS A 16 -14.94 4.31 -10.90
N THR A 17 -14.98 5.60 -10.53
CA THR A 17 -13.79 6.44 -10.47
C THR A 17 -12.80 5.89 -9.46
N GLU A 18 -13.27 5.53 -8.27
CA GLU A 18 -12.44 5.01 -7.20
C GLU A 18 -11.82 3.64 -7.55
N MET A 19 -12.53 2.77 -8.28
CA MET A 19 -12.00 1.47 -8.72
C MET A 19 -10.64 1.57 -9.45
N GLN A 20 -10.34 2.70 -10.09
CA GLN A 20 -9.05 2.93 -10.75
C GLN A 20 -7.87 2.97 -9.77
N HIS A 21 -8.13 3.27 -8.49
CA HIS A 21 -7.16 3.29 -7.40
C HIS A 21 -7.00 1.95 -6.68
N HIS A 22 -7.82 0.94 -7.01
CA HIS A 22 -7.82 -0.38 -6.36
C HIS A 22 -7.49 -1.51 -7.36
N PRO A 23 -6.22 -1.65 -7.81
CA PRO A 23 -5.82 -2.73 -8.69
C PRO A 23 -6.03 -4.08 -8.01
N ALA A 24 -6.85 -4.94 -8.64
CA ALA A 24 -7.25 -6.22 -8.06
C ALA A 24 -7.30 -7.33 -9.12
N PRO A 25 -7.25 -8.62 -8.71
CA PRO A 25 -7.29 -9.76 -9.62
C PRO A 25 -8.59 -9.87 -10.44
N SER A 26 -9.67 -9.22 -10.02
CA SER A 26 -10.92 -9.15 -10.76
C SER A 26 -11.66 -7.82 -10.57
N PRO A 27 -12.53 -7.43 -11.52
CA PRO A 27 -13.36 -6.22 -11.40
C PRO A 27 -14.28 -6.24 -10.19
N GLU A 28 -14.80 -7.39 -9.79
CA GLU A 28 -15.66 -7.54 -8.61
C GLU A 28 -14.90 -7.21 -7.33
N ILE A 29 -13.64 -7.65 -7.22
CA ILE A 29 -12.78 -7.35 -6.06
C ILE A 29 -12.41 -5.86 -6.03
N ALA A 30 -12.09 -5.27 -7.18
CA ALA A 30 -11.83 -3.83 -7.30
C ALA A 30 -13.07 -3.01 -6.89
N ASN A 31 -14.26 -3.42 -7.34
CA ASN A 31 -15.52 -2.76 -6.99
C ASN A 31 -15.81 -2.82 -5.50
N TYR A 32 -15.63 -3.99 -4.89
CA TYR A 32 -15.81 -4.15 -3.44
C TYR A 32 -14.83 -3.27 -2.64
N SER A 33 -13.56 -3.25 -3.03
CA SER A 33 -12.52 -2.46 -2.37
C SER A 33 -12.79 -0.96 -2.49
N ALA A 34 -13.16 -0.49 -3.68
CA ALA A 34 -13.54 0.90 -3.92
C ALA A 34 -14.76 1.33 -3.09
N ARG A 35 -15.79 0.48 -3.01
CA ARG A 35 -16.95 0.74 -2.14
C ARG A 35 -16.55 0.84 -0.68
N LEU A 36 -15.75 -0.10 -0.19
CA LEU A 36 -15.29 -0.10 1.20
C LEU A 36 -14.48 1.17 1.52
N ALA A 37 -13.60 1.59 0.62
CA ALA A 37 -12.82 2.81 0.75
C ALA A 37 -13.72 4.05 0.83
N LEU A 38 -14.70 4.19 -0.06
CA LEU A 38 -15.62 5.33 -0.07
C LEU A 38 -16.52 5.36 1.17
N VAL A 39 -17.01 4.20 1.61
CA VAL A 39 -17.79 4.10 2.87
C VAL A 39 -16.93 4.50 4.07
N ALA A 40 -15.70 4.00 4.17
CA ALA A 40 -14.79 4.36 5.25
C ALA A 40 -14.46 5.85 5.24
N LYS A 41 -14.16 6.42 4.06
CA LYS A 41 -13.90 7.85 3.89
C LYS A 41 -15.08 8.69 4.37
N GLU A 42 -16.30 8.34 3.94
CA GLU A 42 -17.51 9.06 4.34
C GLU A 42 -17.75 8.99 5.87
N LEU A 43 -17.60 7.81 6.48
CA LEU A 43 -17.72 7.66 7.93
C LEU A 43 -16.70 8.50 8.70
N LEU A 44 -15.45 8.56 8.22
CA LEU A 44 -14.40 9.39 8.82
C LEU A 44 -14.70 10.88 8.68
N LEU A 45 -15.23 11.32 7.54
CA LEU A 45 -15.63 12.72 7.33
C LEU A 45 -16.82 13.13 8.19
N GLN A 46 -17.79 12.24 8.37
CA GLN A 46 -18.92 12.45 9.29
C GLN A 46 -18.44 12.55 10.73
N GLU A 47 -17.51 11.69 11.15
CA GLU A 47 -16.92 11.73 12.49
C GLU A 47 -16.09 13.00 12.72
N ALA A 48 -15.26 13.39 11.74
CA ALA A 48 -14.53 14.65 11.79
C ALA A 48 -15.48 15.85 11.91
N ALA A 49 -16.59 15.86 11.18
CA ALA A 49 -17.62 16.89 11.30
C ALA A 49 -18.28 16.89 12.69
N ARG A 50 -18.64 15.71 13.22
CA ARG A 50 -19.23 15.54 14.56
C ARG A 50 -18.32 16.08 15.66
N LEU A 51 -17.00 15.91 15.51
CA LEU A 51 -16.00 16.38 16.45
C LEU A 51 -15.53 17.83 16.20
N GLY A 52 -16.07 18.51 15.20
CA GLY A 52 -15.73 19.89 14.85
C GLY A 52 -14.34 20.06 14.23
N ILE A 53 -13.78 19.01 13.63
CA ILE A 53 -12.46 19.02 13.02
C ILE A 53 -12.53 19.68 11.64
N THR A 54 -11.70 20.70 11.44
CA THR A 54 -11.60 21.47 10.20
C THR A 54 -10.26 21.21 9.51
N GLY A 55 -10.21 21.39 8.19
CA GLY A 55 -9.04 21.17 7.36
C GLY A 55 -9.23 21.82 5.99
N ALA A 56 -8.14 21.97 5.24
CA ALA A 56 -8.18 22.59 3.92
C ALA A 56 -8.98 21.77 2.90
N ASP A 57 -8.97 20.45 3.05
CA ASP A 57 -9.68 19.47 2.25
C ASP A 57 -10.12 18.27 3.12
N GLU A 58 -10.73 17.28 2.46
CA GLU A 58 -11.20 16.05 3.11
C GLU A 58 -10.07 15.25 3.75
N ASP A 59 -8.94 15.12 3.06
CA ASP A 59 -7.80 14.32 3.52
C ASP A 59 -7.15 14.96 4.76
N ALA A 60 -7.02 16.29 4.79
CA ALA A 60 -6.53 17.02 5.96
C ALA A 60 -7.47 16.85 7.17
N ARG A 61 -8.79 16.80 6.96
CA ARG A 61 -9.76 16.56 8.05
C ARG A 61 -9.63 15.14 8.60
N ILE A 62 -9.44 14.15 7.73
CA ILE A 62 -9.24 12.75 8.14
C ILE A 62 -7.92 12.58 8.89
N ALA A 63 -6.83 13.18 8.40
CA ALA A 63 -5.54 13.16 9.08
C ALA A 63 -5.62 13.76 10.48
N ALA A 64 -6.26 14.93 10.62
CA ALA A 64 -6.47 15.57 11.92
C ALA A 64 -7.38 14.76 12.86
N LEU A 65 -8.36 14.02 12.31
CA LEU A 65 -9.15 13.06 13.09
C LEU A 65 -8.27 11.94 13.65
N PHE A 66 -7.40 11.37 12.83
CA PHE A 66 -6.48 10.33 13.28
C PHE A 66 -5.49 10.84 14.33
N ASP A 67 -4.88 12.00 14.14
CA ASP A 67 -3.95 12.58 15.12
C ASP A 67 -4.60 12.81 16.49
N ARG A 68 -5.90 13.12 16.49
CA ARG A 68 -6.66 13.36 17.72
C ARG A 68 -7.11 12.06 18.41
N GLU A 69 -7.64 11.10 17.64
CA GLU A 69 -8.33 9.94 18.20
C GLU A 69 -7.44 8.68 18.26
N ILE A 70 -6.39 8.59 17.42
CA ILE A 70 -5.42 7.48 17.49
C ILE A 70 -4.38 7.82 18.56
N THR A 71 -4.64 7.35 19.78
CA THR A 71 -3.61 7.31 20.82
C THR A 71 -2.65 6.17 20.52
N ALA A 72 -1.39 6.50 20.21
CA ALA A 72 -0.35 5.49 20.16
C ALA A 72 -0.20 4.81 21.53
N PRO A 73 0.03 3.48 21.59
CA PRO A 73 0.45 2.85 22.83
C PRO A 73 1.72 3.53 23.33
N GLU A 74 1.92 3.52 24.66
CA GLU A 74 3.16 4.02 25.27
C GLU A 74 4.38 3.48 24.52
N LEU A 75 5.38 4.35 24.31
CA LEU A 75 6.62 3.97 23.64
C LEU A 75 7.13 2.66 24.26
N PRO A 76 7.41 1.64 23.43
CA PRO A 76 7.83 0.34 23.95
C PRO A 76 9.10 0.50 24.77
N ASP A 77 9.14 -0.19 25.91
CA ASP A 77 10.33 -0.21 26.75
C ASP A 77 11.50 -0.91 26.04
N GLU A 78 12.72 -0.60 26.48
CA GLU A 78 13.95 -1.15 25.90
C GLU A 78 13.96 -2.68 25.89
N ALA A 79 13.43 -3.34 26.92
CA ALA A 79 13.41 -4.81 26.97
C ALA A 79 12.44 -5.39 25.94
N SER A 80 11.32 -4.73 25.68
CA SER A 80 10.37 -5.08 24.62
C SER A 80 10.99 -4.92 23.24
N CYS A 81 11.72 -3.84 22.99
CA CYS A 81 12.49 -3.63 21.76
C CYS A 81 13.55 -4.71 21.55
N GLN A 82 14.32 -5.04 22.60
CA GLN A 82 15.33 -6.10 22.54
C GLN A 82 14.74 -7.48 22.27
N ARG A 83 13.62 -7.85 22.91
CA ARG A 83 12.93 -9.12 22.62
C ARG A 83 12.46 -9.17 21.17
N PHE A 84 11.89 -8.08 20.65
CA PHE A 84 11.44 -8.03 19.26
C PHE A 84 12.62 -8.19 18.30
N PHE A 85 13.71 -7.47 18.53
CA PHE A 85 14.93 -7.56 17.72
C PHE A 85 15.54 -8.97 17.75
N GLN A 86 15.63 -9.60 18.92
CA GLN A 86 16.17 -10.94 19.08
C GLN A 86 15.32 -12.00 18.36
N THR A 87 14.00 -11.89 18.41
CA THR A 87 13.09 -12.80 17.70
C THR A 87 13.16 -12.62 16.18
N HIS A 88 13.35 -11.38 15.69
CA HIS A 88 13.29 -11.05 14.27
C HIS A 88 14.64 -10.65 13.67
N ARG A 89 15.75 -11.19 14.19
CA ARG A 89 17.12 -10.83 13.76
C ARG A 89 17.34 -10.87 12.25
N GLN A 90 16.65 -11.77 11.55
CA GLN A 90 16.74 -11.91 10.09
C GLN A 90 16.18 -10.70 9.32
N GLN A 91 15.28 -9.90 9.91
CA GLN A 91 14.74 -8.68 9.31
C GLN A 91 15.67 -7.47 9.50
N PHE A 92 16.55 -7.53 10.52
CA PHE A 92 17.46 -6.44 10.90
C PHE A 92 18.91 -6.71 10.48
N ARG A 93 19.11 -7.37 9.34
CA ARG A 93 20.42 -7.52 8.70
C ARG A 93 20.40 -6.84 7.33
N SER A 94 21.53 -6.30 6.92
CA SER A 94 21.74 -5.97 5.52
C SER A 94 21.65 -7.25 4.68
N GLY A 95 21.08 -7.12 3.48
CA GLY A 95 21.10 -8.21 2.51
C GLY A 95 22.54 -8.63 2.22
N ASP A 96 22.72 -9.89 1.82
CA ASP A 96 24.04 -10.40 1.48
C ASP A 96 24.63 -9.58 0.33
N GLN A 97 25.83 -9.05 0.55
CA GLN A 97 26.62 -8.41 -0.48
C GLN A 97 27.50 -9.47 -1.13
N TYR A 98 27.46 -9.52 -2.45
CA TYR A 98 28.27 -10.43 -3.23
C TYR A 98 29.17 -9.60 -4.14
N GLU A 99 30.47 -9.84 -4.07
CA GLU A 99 31.42 -9.40 -5.08
C GLU A 99 31.61 -10.55 -6.07
N VAL A 100 31.14 -10.36 -7.31
CA VAL A 100 31.15 -11.40 -8.34
C VAL A 100 31.73 -10.89 -9.64
N SER A 101 32.45 -11.76 -10.32
CA SER A 101 32.88 -11.59 -11.71
C SER A 101 32.08 -12.56 -12.58
N HIS A 102 31.56 -12.09 -13.71
CA HIS A 102 30.88 -12.94 -14.68
C HIS A 102 31.47 -12.73 -16.08
N ILE A 103 31.40 -13.78 -16.90
CA ILE A 103 31.77 -13.73 -18.32
C ILE A 103 30.49 -13.84 -19.13
N LEU A 104 30.17 -12.80 -19.90
CA LEU A 104 29.07 -12.84 -20.85
C LEU A 104 29.47 -13.64 -22.09
N CYS A 105 28.77 -14.74 -22.35
CA CYS A 105 28.85 -15.44 -23.63
C CYS A 105 27.75 -14.91 -24.54
N ALA A 106 28.11 -14.27 -25.64
CA ALA A 106 27.15 -13.66 -26.57
C ALA A 106 26.25 -14.65 -27.31
N ALA A 107 26.56 -15.95 -27.25
CA ALA A 107 25.71 -17.01 -27.80
C ALA A 107 25.84 -18.33 -27.00
N PRO A 108 24.76 -19.14 -26.95
CA PRO A 108 24.74 -20.46 -26.32
C PRO A 108 25.87 -21.37 -26.82
N PRO A 109 26.37 -22.31 -26.00
CA PRO A 109 27.46 -23.20 -26.41
C PRO A 109 27.09 -24.10 -27.59
N ASP A 110 25.81 -24.46 -27.71
CA ASP A 110 25.31 -25.41 -28.72
C ASP A 110 24.89 -24.72 -30.03
N ASP A 111 24.85 -23.38 -30.06
CA ASP A 111 24.51 -22.60 -31.25
C ASP A 111 25.79 -22.08 -31.92
N ILE A 112 26.30 -22.88 -32.86
CA ILE A 112 27.57 -22.62 -33.54
C ILE A 112 27.47 -21.39 -34.46
N GLU A 113 26.33 -21.19 -35.14
CA GLU A 113 26.14 -20.06 -36.05
C GLU A 113 26.07 -18.74 -35.30
N ALA A 114 25.25 -18.68 -34.22
CA ALA A 114 25.17 -17.50 -33.38
C ALA A 114 26.52 -17.17 -32.70
N ARG A 115 27.32 -18.18 -32.34
CA ARG A 115 28.68 -17.97 -31.80
C ARG A 115 29.67 -17.45 -32.85
N ALA A 116 29.56 -17.88 -34.09
CA ALA A 116 30.41 -17.39 -35.18
C ALA A 116 30.09 -15.94 -35.53
N GLU A 117 28.80 -15.58 -35.54
CA GLU A 117 28.35 -14.20 -35.76
C GLU A 117 28.81 -13.27 -34.63
N ALA A 118 28.66 -13.69 -33.37
CA ALA A 118 29.04 -12.87 -32.22
C ALA A 118 30.57 -12.70 -32.02
N ARG A 119 31.41 -13.37 -32.82
CA ARG A 119 32.89 -13.27 -32.79
C ARG A 119 33.46 -12.34 -33.87
N ARG A 120 32.65 -11.89 -34.84
CA ARG A 120 33.06 -10.92 -35.86
C ARG A 120 32.94 -9.50 -35.32
#